data_AF-A0A956SRE0-F1
#
_entry.id   AF-A0A956SRE0-F1
#
_cell.length_a   1.000
_cell.length_b   1.000
_cell.length_c   1.000
_cell.angle_alpha   90.00
_cell.angle_beta   90.00
_cell.angle_gamma   90.00
#
_symmetry.space_group_name_H-M   'P 1'
#
loop_
_entity.id
_entity.type
_entity.pdbx_description
1 polymer ?
#
loop_
_entity_poly.entity_id
_entity_poly.type
_entity_poly.pdbx_seq_one_letter_code
_entity_poly.pdbx_strand_id
1 'polypeptide(L)' 'IGLFQGMFEQNILTFNPGWDADAQPLESFTDVREIARELKAGGVALVQETNLDGTGPASFVTVDPDGNPILVDQHR' A
#
# COMPACT_ATOMS: atom_id res chain seq x y z
N ILE A 1 -3.08 7.65 -15.11
CA ILE A 1 -1.60 7.66 -15.01
C ILE A 1 -1.26 8.45 -13.75
N GLY A 2 -0.89 7.76 -12.66
CA GLY A 2 -0.38 8.43 -11.46
C GLY A 2 1.03 8.92 -11.73
N LEU A 3 1.26 10.23 -11.65
CA LEU A 3 2.57 10.85 -11.78
C LEU A 3 3.29 10.77 -10.42
N PHE A 4 4.19 9.81 -10.24
CA PHE A 4 5.00 9.65 -9.03
C PHE A 4 6.46 10.06 -9.27
N GLN A 5 6.68 11.11 -10.07
CA GLN A 5 8.02 11.53 -10.46
C GLN A 5 8.72 12.24 -9.29
N GLY A 6 9.73 11.60 -8.71
CA GLY A 6 10.60 12.19 -7.67
C GLY A 6 10.29 11.82 -6.22
N MET A 7 9.29 10.95 -5.94
CA MET A 7 9.08 10.45 -4.57
C MET A 7 9.91 9.21 -4.23
N PHE A 8 10.34 8.44 -5.24
CA PHE A 8 11.13 7.22 -5.06
C PHE A 8 12.19 7.15 -6.17
N GLU A 9 13.47 7.14 -5.80
CA GLU A 9 14.60 6.97 -6.74
C GLU A 9 14.72 5.53 -7.27
N GLN A 10 14.07 4.58 -6.59
CA GLN A 10 14.05 3.15 -6.93
C GLN A 10 12.69 2.75 -7.50
N ASN A 11 12.67 1.69 -8.32
CA ASN A 11 11.42 1.06 -8.76
C ASN A 11 10.58 0.67 -7.53
N ILE A 12 9.29 0.99 -7.57
CA ILE A 12 8.34 0.69 -6.49
C ILE A 12 7.40 -0.44 -6.90
N LEU A 13 7.22 -1.41 -6.01
CA LEU A 13 6.21 -2.46 -6.17
C LEU A 13 4.90 -1.94 -5.60
N THR A 14 3.86 -1.83 -6.43
CA THR A 14 2.56 -1.33 -5.99
C THR A 14 1.55 -2.45 -5.90
N PHE A 15 0.91 -2.61 -4.74
CA PHE A 15 -0.21 -3.51 -4.52
C PHE A 15 -1.49 -2.69 -4.33
N ASN A 16 -2.50 -2.98 -5.14
CA ASN A 16 -3.81 -2.33 -5.07
C ASN A 16 -4.82 -3.37 -4.58
N PRO A 17 -5.12 -3.46 -3.27
CA PRO A 17 -5.95 -4.54 -2.74
C PRO A 17 -7.36 -4.57 -3.34
N GLY A 18 -7.87 -3.43 -3.80
CA GLY A 18 -9.17 -3.32 -4.45
C GLY A 18 -9.19 -3.67 -5.94
N TRP A 19 -8.09 -4.07 -6.56
CA TRP A 19 -8.00 -4.41 -7.98
C TRP A 19 -7.51 -5.83 -8.22
N ASP A 20 -8.00 -6.46 -9.29
CA ASP A 20 -7.44 -7.70 -9.82
C ASP A 20 -6.22 -7.45 -10.72
N ALA A 21 -5.69 -8.54 -11.30
CA ALA A 21 -4.52 -8.50 -12.19
C ALA A 21 -4.75 -7.68 -13.48
N ASP A 22 -6.01 -7.48 -13.88
CA ASP A 22 -6.42 -6.70 -15.04
C ASP A 22 -6.84 -5.26 -14.65
N ALA A 23 -6.49 -4.83 -13.43
CA ALA A 23 -6.80 -3.54 -12.84
C ALA A 23 -8.31 -3.25 -12.74
N GLN A 24 -9.14 -4.27 -12.61
CA GLN A 24 -10.58 -4.12 -12.41
C GLN A 24 -10.96 -4.08 -10.93
N PRO A 25 -11.96 -3.28 -10.53
CA PRO A 25 -12.44 -3.23 -9.15
C PRO A 25 -13.00 -4.58 -8.65
N LEU A 26 -12.47 -5.06 -7.53
CA LEU A 26 -12.98 -6.23 -6.81
C LEU A 26 -14.15 -5.86 -5.90
N GLU A 27 -15.23 -6.64 -5.86
CA GLU A 27 -16.39 -6.37 -4.98
C GLU A 27 -16.02 -6.28 -3.50
N SER A 28 -15.07 -7.10 -3.06
CA SER A 28 -14.57 -7.14 -1.68
C SER A 28 -13.06 -7.29 -1.66
N PHE A 29 -12.41 -6.59 -0.73
CA PHE A 29 -10.97 -6.66 -0.50
C PHE A 29 -10.66 -6.25 0.95
N THR A 30 -9.48 -6.62 1.43
CA THR A 30 -9.00 -6.22 2.76
C THR A 30 -8.64 -4.73 2.77
N ASP A 31 -9.13 -3.98 3.76
CA ASP A 31 -8.79 -2.56 3.89
C ASP A 31 -7.29 -2.41 4.16
N VAL A 32 -6.67 -1.44 3.51
CA VAL A 32 -5.24 -1.14 3.62
C VAL A 32 -4.80 -0.88 5.06
N ARG A 33 -5.70 -0.39 5.93
CA ARG A 33 -5.45 -0.17 7.35
C ARG A 33 -5.37 -1.46 8.13
N GLU A 34 -6.14 -2.48 7.75
CA GLU A 34 -6.05 -3.82 8.34
C GLU A 34 -4.71 -4.46 7.97
N ILE A 35 -4.33 -4.40 6.69
CA ILE A 35 -3.02 -4.85 6.21
C ILE A 35 -1.88 -4.15 6.97
N ALA A 36 -1.96 -2.81 7.11
CA ALA A 36 -0.96 -2.05 7.85
C ALA A 36 -0.84 -2.49 9.32
N ARG A 37 -1.97 -2.78 10.00
CA ARG A 37 -1.96 -3.27 11.39
C ARG A 37 -1.32 -4.64 11.51
N GLU A 38 -1.65 -5.57 10.61
CA GLU A 38 -1.08 -6.92 10.61
C GLU A 38 0.43 -6.88 10.39
N LEU A 39 0.90 -6.08 9.43
CA LEU A 39 2.33 -5.91 9.17
C LEU A 39 3.06 -5.33 10.39
N LYS A 40 2.52 -4.28 11.03
CA LYS A 40 3.11 -3.71 12.25
C LYS A 40 3.14 -4.72 13.39
N ALA A 41 2.08 -5.51 13.57
CA ALA A 41 2.03 -6.56 14.58
C ALA A 41 3.05 -7.68 14.30
N GLY A 42 3.35 -7.94 13.03
CA GLY A 42 4.41 -8.85 12.58
C GLY A 42 5.83 -8.28 12.68
N GLY A 43 6.01 -7.05 13.18
CA GLY A 43 7.32 -6.40 13.32
C GLY A 43 7.86 -5.77 12.04
N VAL A 44 7.01 -5.61 11.00
CA VAL A 44 7.39 -4.91 9.77
C VAL A 44 7.31 -3.41 9.99
N ALA A 45 8.39 -2.70 9.67
CA ALA A 45 8.43 -1.24 9.74
C ALA A 45 7.74 -0.62 8.53
N LEU A 46 6.88 0.37 8.78
CA LEU A 46 6.29 1.19 7.72
C LEU A 46 7.10 2.48 7.62
N VAL A 47 7.54 2.82 6.41
CA VAL A 47 8.28 4.06 6.12
C VAL A 47 7.32 5.24 5.97
N GLN A 48 6.14 4.98 5.40
CA GLN A 48 5.02 5.92 5.36
C GLN A 48 3.80 5.22 5.95
N GLU A 49 3.21 5.80 6.98
CA GLU A 49 2.02 5.25 7.63
C GLU A 49 0.73 5.85 7.05
N THR A 50 -0.36 5.09 7.17
CA THR A 50 -1.71 5.56 6.87
C THR A 50 -2.46 5.94 8.13
N ASN A 51 -3.48 6.80 8.02
CA ASN A 51 -4.38 7.07 9.13
C ASN A 51 -5.30 5.85 9.39
N LEU A 52 -5.06 5.17 10.51
CA LEU A 52 -5.77 3.94 10.89
C LEU A 52 -7.24 4.17 11.27
N ASP A 53 -7.62 5.39 11.64
CA ASP A 53 -8.99 5.72 12.08
C ASP A 53 -9.81 6.40 10.97
N GLY A 54 -9.23 6.55 9.78
CA GLY A 54 -9.88 7.17 8.62
C GLY A 54 -10.77 6.21 7.84
N THR A 55 -11.52 6.76 6.89
CA THR A 55 -12.33 6.02 5.91
C THR A 55 -12.00 6.47 4.49
N GLY A 56 -12.24 5.61 3.50
CA GLY A 56 -11.98 5.90 2.09
C GLY A 56 -10.53 5.64 1.69
N PRO A 57 -10.05 6.26 0.59
CA PRO A 57 -8.74 6.01 0.03
C PRO A 57 -7.61 6.18 1.05
N ALA A 58 -6.62 5.30 0.97
CA ALA A 58 -5.49 5.28 1.89
C ALA A 58 -4.33 4.49 1.29
N SER A 59 -3.12 4.85 1.71
CA SER A 59 -1.91 4.12 1.32
C SER A 59 -0.87 4.11 2.42
N PHE A 60 0.02 3.13 2.36
CA PHE A 60 1.22 3.08 3.19
C PHE A 60 2.40 2.56 2.36
N VAL A 61 3.61 2.82 2.84
CA VAL A 61 4.86 2.33 2.23
C VAL A 61 5.66 1.54 3.26
N THR A 62 6.18 0.40 2.84
CA THR A 62 7.16 -0.39 3.58
C THR A 62 8.35 -0.74 2.68
N VAL A 63 9.39 -1.34 3.25
CA VAL A 63 10.58 -1.79 2.55
C VAL A 63 10.78 -3.26 2.86
N ASP A 64 10.92 -4.07 1.81
CA ASP A 64 11.19 -5.49 1.97
C ASP A 64 12.65 -5.75 2.44
N PRO A 65 13.00 -6.98 2.84
CA PRO A 65 14.35 -7.31 3.27
C PRO A 65 15.44 -7.09 2.21
N ASP A 66 15.08 -7.07 0.93
CA ASP A 66 15.99 -6.83 -0.20
C ASP A 66 16.17 -5.32 -0.48
N GLY A 67 15.46 -4.46 0.26
CA GLY A 67 15.54 -3.01 0.15
C GLY A 67 14.60 -2.40 -0.91
N ASN A 68 13.64 -3.16 -1.44
CA ASN A 68 12.69 -2.65 -2.41
C ASN A 68 11.54 -1.93 -1.69
N PRO A 69 11.19 -0.70 -2.11
CA PRO A 69 10.00 -0.03 -1.59
C PRO A 69 8.75 -0.71 -2.13
N ILE A 70 7.81 -0.97 -1.21
CA ILE A 70 6.49 -1.51 -1.51
C ILE A 70 5.45 -0.46 -1.12
N LEU A 71 4.65 -0.02 -2.09
CA LEU A 71 3.48 0.82 -1.89
C LEU A 71 2.23 -0.06 -1.88
N VAL A 72 1.41 0.07 -0.84
CA VAL A 72 0.05 -0.50 -0.85
C VAL A 72 -0.92 0.66 -0.96
N ASP A 73 -1.72 0.70 -2.02
CA ASP A 73 -2.54 1.85 -2.40
C ASP A 73 -4.00 1.48 -2.65
N GLN A 74 -4.87 1.88 -1.72
CA GLN A 74 -6.30 1.69 -1.81
C GLN A 74 -6.97 2.94 -2.39
N HIS A 75 -7.66 2.74 -3.51
CA HIS A 75 -8.24 3.80 -4.33
C HIS A 75 -9.70 4.13 -4.00
N ARG A 76 -10.37 3.36 -3.13
CA ARG A 76 -11.77 3.58 -2.72
C ARG A 76 -12.01 3.16 -1.27
#